data_AF-A0A3M2C4V7-F1
#
_entry.id   AF-A0A3M2C4V7-F1
#
_cell.length_a   1.000
_cell.length_b   1.000
_cell.length_c   1.000
_cell.angle_alpha   90.00
_cell.angle_beta   90.00
_cell.angle_gamma   90.00
#
_symmetry.space_group_name_H-M   'P 1'
#
loop_
_entity.id
_entity.type
_entity.pdbx_description
1 polymer ?
#
loop_
_entity_poly.entity_id
_entity_poly.type
_entity_poly.pdbx_seq_one_letter_code
_entity_poly.pdbx_strand_id
1 'polypeptide(L)'
;MPNRYRRFTDASVSERILDTAFLVTMAIAYSFALLHLYFSHEGLDGKPGLSIQDITISYYGQHQQTRLGAAINGPMAMNVRSETHRRILLEWINHGADRKTYQTKVLPVIKSDCAMCHSAGTGLVDLTDYEQISKLAETDTGKSIASLVRLSHIHLFGIALLLFMIGKIFILCEMSVTLKRIIVAIPFLAMLADIFAWYFTKLWPGFAYVVVIAGGLMGLSIMGQIIISIYQMWFMTNNTHQ
;
A
#
# COMPACT_ATOMS: atom_id res chain seq x y z
N MET A 1 5.34 20.31 44.11
CA MET A 1 6.14 19.13 43.70
C MET A 1 6.48 19.32 42.23
N PRO A 2 7.74 19.15 41.78
CA PRO A 2 8.02 19.19 40.35
C PRO A 2 7.22 18.08 39.66
N ASN A 3 6.58 18.38 38.54
CA ASN A 3 5.77 17.42 37.78
C ASN A 3 6.64 16.22 37.37
N ARG A 4 6.51 15.09 38.08
CA ARG A 4 7.16 13.83 37.72
C ARG A 4 6.35 13.20 36.58
N TYR A 5 6.93 13.20 35.38
CA TYR A 5 6.35 12.51 34.23
C TYR A 5 6.72 11.04 34.26
N ARG A 6 5.74 10.16 33.99
CA ARG A 6 5.95 8.71 33.92
C ARG A 6 6.98 8.32 32.85
N ARG A 7 7.90 7.42 33.19
CA ARG A 7 8.97 6.88 32.32
C ARG A 7 8.96 5.34 32.29
N PHE A 8 9.79 4.74 31.45
CA PHE A 8 9.99 3.27 31.47
C PHE A 8 10.58 2.75 32.79
N THR A 9 11.36 3.57 33.50
CA THR A 9 11.81 3.31 34.87
C THR A 9 10.66 3.10 35.86
N ASP A 10 9.51 3.74 35.63
CA ASP A 10 8.31 3.57 36.46
C ASP A 10 7.41 2.41 35.98
N ALA A 11 7.72 1.74 34.87
CA ALA A 11 6.88 0.70 34.27
C ALA A 11 7.15 -0.68 34.90
N SER A 12 6.08 -1.39 35.25
CA SER A 12 6.16 -2.77 35.77
C SER A 12 6.66 -3.74 34.70
N VAL A 13 7.21 -4.89 35.10
CA VAL A 13 7.65 -5.93 34.16
C VAL A 13 6.51 -6.39 33.25
N SER A 14 5.28 -6.50 33.78
CA SER A 14 4.09 -6.87 33.00
C SER A 14 3.77 -5.86 31.90
N GLU A 15 3.87 -4.56 32.19
CA GLU A 15 3.69 -3.50 31.18
C GLU A 15 4.78 -3.55 30.12
N ARG A 16 6.04 -3.76 30.52
CA ARG A 16 7.16 -3.89 29.57
C ARG A 16 6.97 -5.07 28.63
N ILE A 17 6.51 -6.20 29.13
CA ILE A 17 6.21 -7.39 28.30
C ILE A 17 5.09 -7.07 27.31
N LEU A 18 3.98 -6.47 27.79
CA LEU A 18 2.84 -6.12 26.93
C LEU A 18 3.24 -5.13 25.83
N ASP A 19 3.92 -4.05 26.20
CA ASP A 19 4.38 -3.02 25.27
C ASP A 19 5.36 -3.61 24.25
N THR A 20 6.30 -4.46 24.69
CA THR A 20 7.25 -5.12 23.78
C THR A 20 6.53 -6.05 22.81
N ALA A 21 5.61 -6.89 23.29
CA ALA A 21 4.84 -7.78 22.44
C ALA A 21 4.05 -6.99 21.39
N PHE A 22 3.37 -5.92 21.81
CA PHE A 22 2.66 -5.02 20.89
C PHE A 22 3.60 -4.43 19.84
N LEU A 23 4.72 -3.82 20.25
CA LEU A 23 5.66 -3.16 19.33
C LEU A 23 6.29 -4.14 18.33
N VAL A 24 6.66 -5.36 18.75
CA VAL A 24 7.20 -6.40 17.86
C VAL A 24 6.14 -6.86 16.86
N THR A 25 4.91 -7.12 17.31
CA THR A 25 3.81 -7.48 16.41
C THR A 25 3.54 -6.37 15.39
N MET A 26 3.56 -5.10 15.80
CA MET A 26 3.39 -3.96 14.88
C MET A 26 4.55 -3.88 13.86
N ALA A 27 5.79 -4.15 14.27
CA ALA A 27 6.93 -4.16 13.35
C ALA A 27 6.81 -5.27 12.28
N ILE A 28 6.34 -6.45 12.67
CA ILE A 28 6.07 -7.56 11.75
C ILE A 28 4.92 -7.19 10.80
N ALA A 29 3.80 -6.70 11.34
CA ALA A 29 2.65 -6.28 10.54
C ALA A 29 3.03 -5.20 9.51
N TYR A 30 3.86 -4.23 9.90
CA TYR A 30 4.36 -3.20 8.99
C TYR A 30 5.23 -3.78 7.87
N SER A 31 6.08 -4.77 8.18
CA SER A 31 6.88 -5.49 7.17
C SER A 31 6.00 -6.20 6.14
N PHE A 32 4.91 -6.84 6.58
CA PHE A 32 3.93 -7.44 5.67
C PHE A 32 3.16 -6.39 4.85
N ALA A 33 2.89 -5.21 5.41
CA ALA A 33 2.30 -4.10 4.66
C ALA A 33 3.23 -3.61 3.54
N LEU A 34 4.55 -3.55 3.78
CA LEU A 34 5.54 -3.22 2.75
C LEU A 34 5.62 -4.29 1.66
N LEU A 35 5.59 -5.58 2.04
CA LEU A 35 5.53 -6.68 1.08
C LEU A 35 4.28 -6.61 0.22
N HIS A 36 3.11 -6.39 0.83
CA HIS A 36 1.86 -6.23 0.10
C HIS A 36 1.93 -5.03 -0.86
N LEU A 37 2.50 -3.90 -0.43
CA LEU A 37 2.71 -2.74 -1.29
C LEU A 37 3.56 -3.09 -2.51
N TYR A 38 4.70 -3.77 -2.29
CA TYR A 38 5.61 -4.21 -3.33
C TYR A 38 4.89 -5.11 -4.36
N PHE A 39 4.29 -6.22 -3.92
CA PHE A 39 3.61 -7.16 -4.82
C PHE A 39 2.36 -6.57 -5.49
N SER A 40 1.74 -5.54 -4.90
CA SER A 40 0.56 -4.90 -5.49
C SER A 40 0.91 -3.89 -6.59
N HIS A 41 2.15 -3.41 -6.64
CA HIS A 41 2.54 -2.31 -7.53
C HIS A 41 3.74 -2.62 -8.42
N GLU A 42 4.55 -3.63 -8.12
CA GLU A 42 5.71 -3.96 -8.95
C GLU A 42 5.32 -4.28 -10.40
N GLY A 43 6.14 -3.82 -11.35
CA GLY A 43 5.99 -4.17 -12.77
C GLY A 43 4.83 -3.52 -13.52
N LEU A 44 4.17 -2.50 -12.95
CA LEU A 44 3.16 -1.72 -13.67
C LEU A 44 3.78 -0.90 -14.81
N ASP A 45 5.03 -0.46 -14.67
CA ASP A 45 5.82 0.23 -15.68
C ASP A 45 6.50 -0.74 -16.68
N GLY A 46 6.27 -2.04 -16.53
CA GLY A 46 6.84 -3.10 -17.37
C GLY A 46 8.28 -3.49 -17.01
N LYS A 47 8.86 -2.95 -15.93
CA LYS A 47 10.20 -3.29 -15.44
C LYS A 47 10.13 -4.07 -14.12
N PRO A 48 11.10 -4.95 -13.85
CA PRO A 48 11.12 -5.66 -12.58
C PRO A 48 11.37 -4.69 -11.41
N GLY A 49 10.66 -4.91 -10.30
CA GLY A 49 10.78 -4.11 -9.09
C GLY A 49 9.70 -3.03 -8.95
N LEU A 50 9.81 -2.26 -7.87
CA LEU A 50 8.92 -1.15 -7.56
C LEU A 50 9.59 0.19 -7.88
N SER A 51 8.93 1.00 -8.70
CA SER A 51 9.39 2.31 -9.15
C SER A 51 8.38 3.42 -8.84
N ILE A 52 8.83 4.68 -8.93
CA ILE A 52 7.92 5.83 -8.85
C ILE A 52 6.91 5.83 -10.00
N GLN A 53 7.30 5.27 -11.15
CA GLN A 53 6.43 5.16 -12.30
C GLN A 53 5.28 4.19 -12.04
N ASP A 54 5.53 3.09 -11.32
CA ASP A 54 4.49 2.15 -10.90
C ASP A 54 3.43 2.83 -10.02
N ILE A 55 3.89 3.62 -9.04
CA ILE A 55 3.01 4.40 -8.17
C ILE A 55 2.21 5.41 -9.00
N THR A 56 2.87 6.09 -9.94
CA THR A 56 2.21 7.04 -10.84
C THR A 56 1.11 6.35 -11.64
N ILE A 57 1.39 5.20 -12.26
CA ILE A 57 0.41 4.44 -13.05
C ILE A 57 -0.75 3.98 -12.18
N SER A 58 -0.49 3.51 -10.95
CA SER A 58 -1.55 3.06 -10.02
C SER A 58 -2.56 4.17 -9.69
N TYR A 59 -2.11 5.41 -9.48
CA TYR A 59 -2.98 6.53 -9.06
C TYR A 59 -3.47 7.41 -10.20
N TYR A 60 -2.57 7.83 -11.10
CA TYR A 60 -2.86 8.67 -12.26
C TYR A 60 -3.47 7.87 -13.41
N GLY A 61 -3.02 6.62 -13.59
CA GLY A 61 -3.36 5.78 -14.73
C GLY A 61 -2.41 5.97 -15.91
N GLN A 62 -2.47 5.02 -16.84
CA GLN A 62 -1.78 5.14 -18.12
C GLN A 62 -2.82 5.46 -19.19
N HIS A 63 -3.19 6.74 -19.32
CA HIS A 63 -4.26 7.25 -20.21
C HIS A 63 -4.15 6.88 -21.71
N GLN A 64 -3.06 6.21 -22.11
CA GLN A 64 -2.81 5.71 -23.46
C GLN A 64 -3.11 4.21 -23.61
N GLN A 65 -3.39 3.51 -22.51
CA GLN A 65 -3.69 2.08 -22.46
C GLN A 65 -4.92 1.83 -21.59
N THR A 66 -5.49 0.64 -21.71
CA THR A 66 -6.62 0.18 -20.89
C THR A 66 -6.09 -0.65 -19.74
N ARG A 67 -6.86 -0.81 -18.66
CA ARG A 67 -6.41 -1.62 -17.51
C ARG A 67 -6.14 -3.07 -17.90
N LEU A 68 -6.97 -3.63 -18.77
CA LEU A 68 -6.78 -4.96 -19.34
C LEU A 68 -5.52 -5.01 -20.21
N GLY A 69 -5.27 -3.97 -21.03
CA GLY A 69 -4.07 -3.87 -21.86
C GLY A 69 -2.78 -3.80 -21.03
N ALA A 70 -2.79 -3.03 -19.94
CA ALA A 70 -1.68 -2.92 -19.02
C ALA A 70 -1.41 -4.26 -18.31
N ALA A 71 -2.46 -4.95 -17.84
CA ALA A 71 -2.32 -6.26 -17.20
C ALA A 71 -1.72 -7.30 -18.17
N ILE A 72 -2.21 -7.36 -19.41
CA ILE A 72 -1.73 -8.28 -20.46
C ILE A 72 -0.27 -8.01 -20.84
N ASN A 73 0.17 -6.75 -20.83
CA ASN A 73 1.56 -6.39 -21.14
C ASN A 73 2.50 -6.41 -19.93
N GLY A 74 1.96 -6.49 -18.71
CA GLY A 74 2.70 -6.47 -17.45
C GLY A 74 2.51 -7.76 -16.65
N PRO A 75 1.86 -7.72 -15.47
CA PRO A 75 1.87 -8.82 -14.51
C PRO A 75 1.20 -10.11 -15.03
N MET A 76 0.31 -10.03 -16.01
CA MET A 76 -0.34 -11.19 -16.62
C MET A 76 0.29 -11.62 -17.95
N ALA A 77 1.39 -10.98 -18.39
CA ALA A 77 2.03 -11.30 -19.66
C ALA A 77 2.47 -12.77 -19.75
N MET A 78 3.01 -13.33 -18.65
CA MET A 78 3.43 -14.73 -18.56
C MET A 78 2.28 -15.73 -18.56
N ASN A 79 1.05 -15.28 -18.28
CA ASN A 79 -0.15 -16.12 -18.24
C ASN A 79 -0.87 -16.19 -19.59
N VAL A 80 -0.48 -15.36 -20.57
CA VAL A 80 -1.00 -15.42 -21.93
C VAL A 80 -0.22 -16.49 -22.71
N ARG A 81 -0.91 -17.53 -23.19
CA ARG A 81 -0.26 -18.75 -23.71
C ARG A 81 0.48 -18.54 -25.04
N SER A 82 0.07 -17.55 -25.83
CA SER A 82 0.68 -17.30 -27.14
C SER A 82 0.63 -15.84 -27.55
N GLU A 83 1.57 -15.44 -28.41
CA GLU A 83 1.58 -14.10 -28.99
C GLU A 83 0.35 -13.80 -29.86
N THR A 84 -0.20 -14.83 -30.49
CA THR A 84 -1.45 -14.72 -31.24
C THR A 84 -2.62 -14.36 -30.33
N HIS A 85 -2.73 -15.00 -29.17
CA HIS A 85 -3.76 -14.70 -28.17
C HIS A 85 -3.58 -13.27 -27.65
N ARG A 86 -2.35 -12.87 -27.34
CA ARG A 86 -2.04 -11.50 -26.90
C ARG A 86 -2.51 -10.46 -27.91
N ARG A 87 -2.20 -10.68 -29.20
CA ARG A 87 -2.64 -9.79 -30.28
C ARG A 87 -4.15 -9.70 -30.40
N ILE A 88 -4.88 -10.83 -30.31
CA ILE A 88 -6.35 -10.83 -30.37
C ILE A 88 -6.95 -9.98 -29.25
N LEU A 89 -6.42 -10.10 -28.03
CA LEU A 89 -6.89 -9.33 -26.88
C LEU A 89 -6.61 -7.84 -27.03
N LEU A 90 -5.38 -7.47 -27.38
CA LEU A 90 -4.99 -6.06 -27.56
C LEU A 90 -5.71 -5.39 -28.74
N GLU A 91 -5.94 -6.13 -29.83
CA GLU A 91 -6.68 -5.63 -30.99
C GLU A 91 -8.16 -5.38 -30.65
N TRP A 92 -8.78 -6.28 -29.89
CA TRP A 92 -10.15 -6.07 -29.41
C TRP A 92 -10.27 -4.86 -28.49
N ILE A 93 -9.30 -4.67 -27.59
CA ILE A 93 -9.19 -3.50 -26.73
C ILE A 93 -9.10 -2.21 -27.57
N ASN A 94 -8.20 -2.19 -28.56
CA ASN A 94 -7.96 -1.01 -29.39
C ASN A 94 -9.14 -0.63 -30.28
N HIS A 95 -10.03 -1.58 -30.60
CA HIS A 95 -11.24 -1.35 -31.39
C HIS A 95 -12.49 -1.06 -30.53
N GLY A 96 -12.32 -0.68 -29.25
CA GLY A 96 -13.42 -0.24 -28.39
C GLY A 96 -14.20 -1.38 -27.72
N ALA A 97 -13.60 -2.56 -27.62
CA ALA A 97 -14.08 -3.66 -26.78
C ALA A 97 -15.52 -4.13 -27.08
N ASP A 98 -15.89 -4.24 -28.35
CA ASP A 98 -17.25 -4.57 -28.76
C ASP A 98 -17.69 -5.99 -28.34
N ARG A 99 -18.98 -6.15 -28.03
CA ARG A 99 -19.58 -7.40 -27.52
C ARG A 99 -19.52 -8.56 -28.52
N LYS A 100 -19.61 -8.27 -29.83
CA LYS A 100 -19.68 -9.30 -30.87
C LYS A 100 -18.32 -9.96 -31.05
N THR A 101 -17.26 -9.17 -31.15
CA THR A 101 -15.88 -9.66 -31.19
C THR A 101 -15.49 -10.34 -29.89
N TYR A 102 -15.98 -9.82 -28.75
CA TYR A 102 -15.77 -10.47 -27.47
C TYR A 102 -16.26 -11.93 -27.49
N GLN A 103 -17.53 -12.15 -27.83
CA GLN A 103 -18.13 -13.50 -27.80
C GLN A 103 -17.49 -14.46 -28.80
N THR A 104 -17.10 -13.97 -29.97
CA THR A 104 -16.66 -14.81 -31.09
C THR A 104 -15.16 -15.11 -31.08
N LYS A 105 -14.32 -14.16 -30.65
CA LYS A 105 -12.86 -14.28 -30.74
C LYS A 105 -12.14 -14.19 -29.39
N VAL A 106 -12.61 -13.35 -28.48
CA VAL A 106 -11.91 -13.10 -27.19
C VAL A 106 -12.30 -14.11 -26.12
N LEU A 107 -13.59 -14.42 -25.97
CA LEU A 107 -14.08 -15.35 -24.96
C LEU A 107 -13.42 -16.75 -25.07
N PRO A 108 -13.18 -17.32 -26.26
CA PRO A 108 -12.39 -18.55 -26.38
C PRO A 108 -10.96 -18.42 -25.82
N VAL A 109 -10.30 -17.29 -26.09
CA VAL A 109 -8.95 -16.99 -25.57
C VAL A 109 -8.98 -16.84 -24.05
N ILE A 110 -9.92 -16.07 -23.50
CA ILE A 110 -10.10 -15.91 -22.05
C ILE A 110 -10.37 -17.26 -21.38
N LYS A 111 -11.24 -18.10 -21.96
CA LYS A 111 -11.52 -19.44 -21.44
C LYS A 111 -10.28 -20.35 -21.43
N SER A 112 -9.40 -20.20 -22.41
CA SER A 112 -8.16 -20.97 -22.52
C SER A 112 -7.09 -20.48 -21.53
N ASP A 113 -6.90 -19.16 -21.42
CA ASP A 113 -5.69 -18.59 -20.82
C ASP A 113 -5.94 -17.98 -19.43
N CYS A 114 -7.15 -17.48 -19.15
CA CYS A 114 -7.41 -16.66 -17.96
C CYS A 114 -8.48 -17.25 -17.03
N ALA A 115 -9.48 -17.96 -17.56
CA ALA A 115 -10.68 -18.36 -16.83
C ALA A 115 -10.42 -19.33 -15.66
N MET A 116 -9.26 -19.98 -15.63
CA MET A 116 -8.83 -20.79 -14.48
C MET A 116 -8.81 -19.97 -13.18
N CYS A 117 -8.36 -18.71 -13.27
CA CYS A 117 -8.30 -17.80 -12.12
C CYS A 117 -9.34 -16.68 -12.21
N HIS A 118 -9.81 -16.34 -13.42
CA HIS A 118 -10.72 -15.22 -13.69
C HIS A 118 -12.10 -15.69 -14.17
N SER A 119 -12.82 -16.43 -13.33
CA SER A 119 -14.18 -16.88 -13.58
C SER A 119 -15.08 -16.69 -12.35
N ALA A 120 -16.39 -16.84 -12.53
CA ALA A 120 -17.34 -16.70 -11.44
C ALA A 120 -16.98 -17.59 -10.22
N GLY A 121 -16.78 -16.96 -9.06
CA GLY A 121 -16.54 -17.65 -7.79
C GLY A 121 -15.06 -17.84 -7.40
N THR A 122 -14.10 -17.38 -8.21
CA THR A 122 -12.66 -17.46 -7.87
C THR A 122 -12.18 -16.32 -6.96
N GLY A 123 -13.04 -15.33 -6.67
CA GLY A 123 -12.71 -14.14 -5.88
C GLY A 123 -11.92 -13.06 -6.64
N LEU A 124 -11.48 -13.34 -7.86
CA LEU A 124 -10.94 -12.36 -8.80
C LEU A 124 -12.05 -11.85 -9.74
N VAL A 125 -11.73 -10.82 -10.53
CA VAL A 125 -12.68 -10.29 -11.52
C VAL A 125 -13.00 -11.37 -12.56
N ASP A 126 -14.28 -11.56 -12.85
CA ASP A 126 -14.73 -12.56 -13.82
C ASP A 126 -14.57 -11.99 -15.23
N LEU A 127 -13.61 -12.55 -15.96
CA LEU A 127 -13.31 -12.14 -17.34
C LEU A 127 -14.22 -12.84 -18.36
N THR A 128 -15.01 -13.83 -17.93
CA THR A 128 -15.98 -14.54 -18.79
C THR A 128 -17.30 -13.78 -18.93
N ASP A 129 -17.56 -12.83 -18.05
CA ASP A 129 -18.68 -11.88 -18.15
C ASP A 129 -18.29 -10.64 -18.94
N TYR A 130 -19.07 -10.32 -19.99
CA TYR A 130 -18.78 -9.19 -20.86
C TYR A 130 -18.82 -7.85 -20.11
N GLU A 131 -19.77 -7.67 -19.19
CA GLU A 131 -19.96 -6.38 -18.50
C GLU A 131 -18.83 -6.08 -17.52
N GLN A 132 -18.15 -7.11 -17.01
CA GLN A 132 -16.97 -6.95 -16.17
C GLN A 132 -15.69 -6.69 -16.98
N ILE A 133 -15.45 -7.46 -18.05
CA ILE A 133 -14.25 -7.30 -18.86
C ILE A 133 -14.29 -6.02 -19.72
N SER A 134 -15.46 -5.58 -20.19
CA SER A 134 -15.59 -4.32 -20.95
C SER A 134 -15.11 -3.12 -20.14
N LYS A 135 -15.43 -3.07 -18.83
CA LYS A 135 -14.95 -2.02 -17.91
C LYS A 135 -13.44 -2.01 -17.74
N LEU A 136 -12.78 -3.17 -17.87
CA LEU A 136 -11.32 -3.27 -17.82
C LEU A 136 -10.67 -2.87 -19.15
N ALA A 137 -11.43 -2.98 -20.25
CA ALA A 137 -11.02 -2.52 -21.56
C ALA A 137 -11.29 -1.01 -21.78
N GLU A 138 -11.79 -0.29 -20.78
CA GLU A 138 -11.81 1.18 -20.78
C GLU A 138 -10.42 1.76 -20.48
N THR A 139 -10.17 2.99 -20.94
CA THR A 139 -8.92 3.71 -20.71
C THR A 139 -8.57 3.75 -19.23
N ASP A 140 -7.32 3.44 -18.91
CA ASP A 140 -6.85 3.46 -17.53
C ASP A 140 -6.72 4.90 -17.02
N THR A 141 -7.53 5.21 -16.03
CA THR A 141 -7.51 6.49 -15.31
C THR A 141 -6.96 6.34 -13.89
N GLY A 142 -6.29 5.22 -13.60
CA GLY A 142 -5.76 4.88 -12.28
C GLY A 142 -6.89 4.55 -11.31
N LYS A 143 -6.62 4.54 -10.00
CA LYS A 143 -7.64 4.28 -8.97
C LYS A 143 -8.83 5.24 -9.08
N SER A 144 -10.05 4.71 -8.94
CA SER A 144 -11.26 5.53 -8.93
C SER A 144 -11.35 6.35 -7.64
N ILE A 145 -12.08 7.47 -7.66
CA ILE A 145 -12.32 8.28 -6.46
C ILE A 145 -12.99 7.45 -5.36
N ALA A 146 -13.95 6.57 -5.72
CA ALA A 146 -14.59 5.67 -4.76
C ALA A 146 -13.58 4.74 -4.07
N SER A 147 -12.65 4.16 -4.83
CA SER A 147 -11.57 3.34 -4.27
C SER A 147 -10.64 4.15 -3.37
N LEU A 148 -10.29 5.38 -3.76
CA LEU A 148 -9.48 6.28 -2.93
C LEU A 148 -10.17 6.61 -1.61
N VAL A 149 -11.45 6.99 -1.64
CA VAL A 149 -12.23 7.29 -0.42
C VAL A 149 -12.30 6.07 0.51
N ARG A 150 -12.55 4.87 -0.05
CA ARG A 150 -12.55 3.63 0.73
C ARG A 150 -11.19 3.37 1.38
N LEU A 151 -10.10 3.49 0.61
CA LEU A 151 -8.74 3.30 1.14
C LEU A 151 -8.40 4.34 2.20
N SER A 152 -8.71 5.61 1.95
CA SER A 152 -8.52 6.71 2.90
C SER A 152 -9.26 6.46 4.21
N HIS A 153 -10.51 5.99 4.17
CA HIS A 153 -11.26 5.65 5.38
C HIS A 153 -10.53 4.58 6.22
N ILE A 154 -10.14 3.47 5.58
CA ILE A 154 -9.46 2.36 6.26
C ILE A 154 -8.11 2.83 6.86
N HIS A 155 -7.33 3.60 6.10
CA HIS A 155 -6.00 4.03 6.52
C HIS A 155 -6.06 5.13 7.58
N LEU A 156 -6.95 6.14 7.43
CA LEU A 156 -7.10 7.21 8.42
C LEU A 156 -7.47 6.65 9.80
N PHE A 157 -8.45 5.74 9.87
CA PHE A 157 -8.84 5.17 11.17
C PHE A 157 -7.81 4.18 11.70
N GLY A 158 -7.36 3.23 10.87
CA GLY A 158 -6.44 2.18 11.29
C GLY A 158 -5.05 2.70 11.66
N ILE A 159 -4.45 3.51 10.78
CA ILE A 159 -3.10 4.04 10.99
C ILE A 159 -3.09 5.07 12.11
N ALA A 160 -4.08 5.97 12.22
CA ALA A 160 -4.10 6.92 13.32
C ALA A 160 -4.14 6.23 14.70
N LEU A 161 -4.90 5.13 14.83
CA LEU A 161 -4.92 4.35 16.06
C LEU A 161 -3.56 3.70 16.34
N LEU A 162 -2.94 3.10 15.32
CA LEU A 162 -1.60 2.49 15.43
C LEU A 162 -0.57 3.53 15.86
N LEU A 163 -0.52 4.69 15.20
CA LEU A 163 0.41 5.78 15.50
C LEU A 163 0.20 6.31 16.91
N PHE A 164 -1.05 6.42 17.35
CA PHE A 164 -1.37 6.83 18.71
C PHE A 164 -0.85 5.83 19.74
N MET A 165 -1.05 4.53 19.54
CA MET A 165 -0.61 3.49 20.48
C MET A 165 0.91 3.38 20.54
N ILE A 166 1.60 3.39 19.40
CA ILE A 166 3.07 3.41 19.36
C ILE A 166 3.60 4.69 20.00
N GLY A 167 3.03 5.84 19.66
CA GLY A 167 3.39 7.13 20.24
C GLY A 167 3.19 7.16 21.76
N LYS A 168 2.11 6.56 22.26
CA LYS A 168 1.81 6.43 23.71
C LYS A 168 2.88 5.66 24.47
N ILE A 169 3.48 4.64 23.86
CA ILE A 169 4.60 3.91 24.44
C ILE A 169 5.88 4.75 24.31
N PHE A 170 6.14 5.31 23.13
CA PHE A 170 7.34 6.09 22.85
C PHE A 170 7.49 7.35 23.71
N ILE A 171 6.38 7.98 24.14
CA ILE A 171 6.47 9.14 25.04
C ILE A 171 7.06 8.79 26.41
N LEU A 172 7.15 7.50 26.79
CA LEU A 172 7.79 7.05 28.03
C LEU A 172 9.33 7.10 27.94
N CYS A 173 9.90 7.15 26.73
CA CYS A 173 11.34 7.25 26.51
C CYS A 173 11.98 8.44 27.26
N GLU A 174 13.17 8.24 27.81
CA GLU A 174 14.06 9.25 28.33
C GLU A 174 14.81 9.90 27.15
N MET A 175 14.34 11.09 26.76
CA MET A 175 14.83 11.85 25.62
C MET A 175 14.44 13.32 25.80
N SER A 176 15.12 14.23 25.08
CA SER A 176 14.76 15.64 25.07
C SER A 176 13.31 15.86 24.62
N VAL A 177 12.64 16.80 25.29
CA VAL A 177 11.20 17.04 25.11
C VAL A 177 10.88 17.46 23.67
N THR A 178 11.72 18.31 23.07
CA THR A 178 11.55 18.78 21.69
C THR A 178 11.65 17.64 20.69
N LEU A 179 12.69 16.80 20.78
CA LEU A 179 12.90 15.68 19.86
C LEU A 179 11.74 14.69 19.93
N LYS A 180 11.25 14.42 21.14
CA LYS A 180 10.08 13.54 21.34
C LYS A 180 8.84 14.07 20.66
N ARG A 181 8.53 15.36 20.84
CA ARG A 181 7.36 16.00 20.22
C ARG A 181 7.44 15.92 18.70
N ILE A 182 8.62 16.17 18.13
CA ILE A 182 8.85 16.09 16.69
C ILE A 182 8.64 14.67 16.18
N ILE A 183 9.30 13.67 16.79
CA ILE A 183 9.21 12.27 16.35
C ILE A 183 7.77 11.74 16.43
N VAL A 184 7.02 12.09 17.49
CA VAL A 184 5.62 11.67 17.63
C VAL A 184 4.71 12.36 16.61
N ALA A 185 4.98 13.61 16.23
CA ALA A 185 4.13 14.35 15.29
C ALA A 185 4.37 13.97 13.82
N ILE A 186 5.63 13.71 13.44
CA ILE A 186 6.03 13.39 12.06
C ILE A 186 5.15 12.32 11.39
N PRO A 187 4.89 11.13 11.97
CA PRO A 187 4.19 10.08 11.26
C PRO A 187 2.71 10.42 11.04
N PHE A 188 2.09 11.25 11.90
CA PHE A 188 0.73 11.73 11.67
C PHE A 188 0.68 12.71 10.50
N LEU A 189 1.63 13.64 10.44
CA LEU A 189 1.72 14.58 9.31
C LEU A 189 2.04 13.86 8.01
N ALA A 190 2.95 12.87 8.06
CA ALA A 190 3.30 12.04 6.93
C ALA A 190 2.10 11.21 6.44
N MET A 191 1.34 10.58 7.33
CA MET A 191 0.10 9.86 6.98
C MET A 191 -0.90 10.77 6.27
N LEU A 192 -1.13 11.99 6.78
CA LEU A 192 -2.04 12.93 6.12
C LEU A 192 -1.51 13.34 4.74
N ALA A 193 -0.23 13.68 4.65
CA ALA A 193 0.42 14.04 3.39
C ALA A 193 0.33 12.93 2.35
N ASP A 194 0.57 11.66 2.75
CA ASP A 194 0.46 10.49 1.88
C ASP A 194 -0.97 10.34 1.32
N ILE A 195 -1.98 10.38 2.20
CA ILE A 195 -3.38 10.22 1.79
C ILE A 195 -3.83 11.33 0.85
N PHE A 196 -3.50 12.60 1.14
CA PHE A 196 -3.80 13.70 0.23
C PHE A 196 -3.03 13.58 -1.09
N ALA A 197 -1.79 13.12 -1.05
CA ALA A 197 -0.97 12.92 -2.24
C ALA A 197 -1.57 11.86 -3.17
N TRP A 198 -2.33 10.87 -2.70
CA TRP A 198 -3.04 9.94 -3.60
C TRP A 198 -4.04 10.66 -4.52
N TYR A 199 -4.81 11.60 -3.97
CA TYR A 199 -5.79 12.39 -4.74
C TYR A 199 -5.08 13.35 -5.70
N PHE A 200 -3.99 13.98 -5.24
CA PHE A 200 -3.23 14.87 -6.11
C PHE A 200 -2.50 14.10 -7.21
N THR A 201 -1.96 12.90 -6.93
CA THR A 201 -1.29 12.06 -7.93
C THR A 201 -2.26 11.67 -9.04
N LYS A 202 -3.54 11.47 -8.72
CA LYS A 202 -4.58 11.21 -9.73
C LYS A 202 -4.77 12.37 -10.72
N LEU A 203 -4.52 13.60 -10.29
CA LEU A 203 -4.65 14.78 -11.14
C LEU A 203 -3.30 15.16 -11.78
N TRP A 204 -2.21 15.02 -11.03
CA TRP A 204 -0.87 15.53 -11.34
C TRP A 204 0.16 14.45 -10.99
N PRO A 205 0.76 13.77 -11.97
CA PRO A 205 1.56 12.57 -11.74
C PRO A 205 2.78 12.80 -10.83
N GLY A 206 3.32 14.03 -10.80
CA GLY A 206 4.46 14.39 -9.95
C GLY A 206 4.23 14.23 -8.43
N PHE A 207 2.99 14.16 -7.97
CA PHE A 207 2.70 13.90 -6.55
C PHE A 207 3.02 12.46 -6.12
N ALA A 208 3.31 11.55 -7.04
CA ALA A 208 3.77 10.20 -6.71
C ALA A 208 5.07 10.22 -5.87
N TYR A 209 5.93 11.22 -6.05
CA TYR A 209 7.10 11.42 -5.19
C TYR A 209 6.71 11.73 -3.74
N VAL A 210 5.66 12.51 -3.53
CA VAL A 210 5.16 12.84 -2.19
C VAL A 210 4.61 11.61 -1.51
N VAL A 211 3.89 10.74 -2.23
CA VAL A 211 3.41 9.43 -1.73
C VAL A 211 4.59 8.60 -1.20
N VAL A 212 5.65 8.44 -2.00
CA VAL A 212 6.82 7.64 -1.62
C VAL A 212 7.58 8.26 -0.44
N ILE A 213 7.81 9.58 -0.46
CA ILE A 213 8.53 10.28 0.62
C ILE A 213 7.74 10.24 1.92
N ALA A 214 6.43 10.50 1.86
CA ALA A 214 5.57 10.49 3.04
C ALA A 214 5.46 9.08 3.64
N GLY A 215 5.24 8.06 2.81
CA GLY A 215 5.24 6.66 3.24
C GLY A 215 6.58 6.22 3.86
N GLY A 216 7.70 6.60 3.23
CA GLY A 216 9.04 6.34 3.76
C GLY A 216 9.30 7.04 5.09
N LEU A 217 8.96 8.32 5.20
CA LEU A 217 9.10 9.11 6.43
C LEU A 217 8.25 8.54 7.58
N MET A 218 7.01 8.15 7.27
CA MET A 218 6.13 7.48 8.23
C MET A 218 6.75 6.17 8.71
N GLY A 219 7.19 5.30 7.80
CA GLY A 219 7.80 4.01 8.14
C GLY A 219 9.07 4.13 8.97
N LEU A 220 9.98 5.05 8.59
CA LEU A 220 11.20 5.32 9.35
C LEU A 220 10.90 5.86 10.74
N SER A 221 9.91 6.75 10.88
CA SER A 221 9.50 7.26 12.19
C SER A 221 8.90 6.17 13.07
N ILE A 222 7.98 5.36 12.55
CA ILE A 222 7.39 4.23 13.28
C ILE A 222 8.48 3.26 13.74
N MET A 223 9.36 2.85 12.84
CA MET A 223 10.43 1.90 13.14
C MET A 223 11.40 2.48 14.18
N GLY A 224 11.77 3.75 14.05
CA GLY A 224 12.58 4.45 15.05
C GLY A 224 11.92 4.46 16.42
N GLN A 225 10.63 4.77 16.49
CA GLN A 225 9.88 4.74 17.75
C GLN A 225 9.83 3.35 18.38
N ILE A 226 9.62 2.30 17.58
CA ILE A 226 9.63 0.91 18.04
C ILE A 226 11.00 0.52 18.61
N ILE A 227 12.07 0.69 17.82
CA ILE A 227 13.43 0.27 18.19
C ILE A 227 13.90 1.02 19.43
N ILE A 228 13.73 2.35 19.46
CA ILE A 228 14.13 3.17 20.60
C ILE A 228 13.35 2.75 21.85
N SER A 229 12.03 2.58 21.75
CA SER A 229 11.20 2.18 22.91
C SER A 229 11.65 0.85 23.50
N ILE A 230 11.81 -0.19 22.66
CA ILE A 230 12.28 -1.51 23.11
C ILE A 230 13.66 -1.40 23.73
N TYR A 231 14.58 -0.67 23.08
CA TYR A 231 15.94 -0.51 23.58
C TYR A 231 15.98 0.16 24.95
N GLN A 232 15.30 1.30 25.11
CA GLN A 232 15.30 2.01 26.40
C GLN A 232 14.65 1.17 27.50
N MET A 233 13.51 0.53 27.18
CA MET A 233 12.73 -0.26 28.12
C MET A 233 13.52 -1.39 28.78
N TRP A 234 14.36 -2.10 28.01
CA TRP A 234 15.11 -3.27 28.50
C TRP A 234 16.57 -2.98 28.85
N PHE A 235 17.24 -2.05 28.17
CA PHE A 235 18.69 -1.86 28.32
C PHE A 235 19.08 -0.59 29.08
N MET A 236 18.32 0.50 29.00
CA MET A 236 18.62 1.70 29.80
C MET A 236 18.04 1.61 31.20
N THR A 237 16.87 1.00 31.36
CA THR A 237 16.19 0.92 32.66
C THR A 237 16.94 0.08 33.71
N ASN A 238 17.78 -0.87 33.28
CA ASN A 238 18.51 -1.74 34.21
C ASN A 238 19.81 -1.10 34.75
N ASN A 239 20.29 -0.01 34.13
CA ASN A 239 21.51 0.68 34.55
C ASN A 239 21.29 1.74 35.65
N THR A 240 20.04 1.95 36.10
CA THR A 240 19.70 2.92 37.16
C THR A 240 19.51 2.28 38.54
N HIS A 241 19.74 0.96 38.66
CA HIS A 241 19.65 0.19 39.92
C HIS A 241 20.98 -0.48 40.34
N GLN A 242 22.11 -0.12 39.74
CA GLN A 242 23.46 -0.40 40.25
C GLN A 242 24.12 0.91 40.69
#